data_AF-A0A1X6ZYE6-F1
#
_entry.id   AF-A0A1X6ZYE6-F1
#
_cell.length_a   1.000
_cell.length_b   1.000
_cell.length_c   1.000
_cell.angle_alpha   90.00
_cell.angle_beta   90.00
_cell.angle_gamma   90.00
#
_symmetry.space_group_name_H-M   'P 1'
#
loop_
_entity.id
_entity.type
_entity.pdbx_description
1 polymer ?
#
loop_
_entity_poly.entity_id
_entity_poly.type
_entity_poly.pdbx_seq_one_letter_code
_entity_poly.pdbx_strand_id
1 'polypeptide(L)'
;MDYNLRAAIRGVLLPVTASREQQFLAAVEAYLDGIGIAQDKASWVNLQLRRWKRDGSPTPAFRAFVRNMLYVEVRNPVTFMFDSVDGPNGPAYRRAAKRGSNNFFDLHASLVSSHLLPHDAARQILSHAGMIARLAVEELMTASEISRLITVRDNRFSLNWRAVQAILSKLGCSPSLSLGQAQQTFQDDSAAEPELLGDLDVSGSIERVALVAESLGCKGDFVEWLTDLFVTDFHAPYLLLLHYQLLIQDSFDHAVTYAYEFKPRGQIATWLTQEYIAAGIPVARNAFLNNAKATLRFDQVWVTGRTDSPRSATALANILEAVENMGSLAKDELASQMRGLLHRYLRVEAERHGEALPHRVPDLTVGQAEALLAAIGGGNTNTTGILEQRMVDCFGLIEHADAGWAARGLGDSVFAANTYRRKLGDIEFELPVRPNPRSVSYESHGGQLTEPYVRDHLDSFAYVLGVRQEELETIAPLADWQFEVVFVAHTFDPGLPNQIEVSGCDVALRYVTFEEAANNLSDRAHLALINEHLVAPLNHGFVHPNVRERALAFLV
;
A
#
# COMPACT_ATOMS: atom_id res chain seq x y z
N MET A 1 0.10 -3.69 -52.49
CA MET A 1 0.14 -2.28 -52.07
C MET A 1 1.48 -1.63 -52.44
N ASP A 2 1.41 -0.49 -53.12
CA ASP A 2 2.55 0.40 -53.43
C ASP A 2 3.25 0.92 -52.15
N TYR A 3 4.58 1.02 -52.20
CA TYR A 3 5.42 1.56 -51.13
C TYR A 3 5.03 3.01 -50.78
N ASN A 4 4.71 3.82 -51.79
CA ASN A 4 4.35 5.23 -51.56
C ASN A 4 3.03 5.36 -50.79
N LEU A 5 2.06 4.48 -51.07
CA LEU A 5 0.79 4.45 -50.35
C LEU A 5 1.00 4.04 -48.88
N ARG A 6 1.81 3.01 -48.63
CA ARG A 6 2.17 2.61 -47.27
C ARG A 6 2.80 3.76 -46.49
N ALA A 7 3.77 4.46 -47.08
CA ALA A 7 4.42 5.61 -46.45
C ALA A 7 3.42 6.75 -46.16
N ALA A 8 2.55 7.07 -47.11
CA ALA A 8 1.51 8.11 -46.93
C ALA A 8 0.55 7.77 -45.79
N ILE A 9 0.10 6.51 -45.69
CA ILE A 9 -0.81 6.03 -44.64
C ILE A 9 -0.12 6.07 -43.26
N ARG A 10 1.10 5.55 -43.14
CA ARG A 10 1.89 5.65 -41.90
C ARG A 10 2.09 7.12 -41.51
N GLY A 11 2.27 7.98 -42.50
CA GLY A 11 2.33 9.42 -42.35
C GLY A 11 1.08 10.07 -41.77
N VAL A 12 -0.08 9.37 -41.70
CA VAL A 12 -1.29 9.84 -41.00
C VAL A 12 -1.19 9.65 -39.48
N LEU A 13 -0.37 8.69 -39.01
CA LEU A 13 -0.16 8.37 -37.59
C LEU A 13 -1.47 7.95 -36.87
N LEU A 14 -2.26 7.08 -37.50
CA LEU A 14 -3.43 6.49 -36.85
C LEU A 14 -3.00 5.52 -35.74
N PRO A 15 -3.74 5.43 -34.62
CA PRO A 15 -3.47 4.46 -33.55
C PRO A 15 -3.80 3.04 -34.03
N VAL A 16 -2.88 2.43 -34.76
CA VAL A 16 -3.00 1.07 -35.28
C VAL A 16 -1.96 0.21 -34.60
N THR A 17 -2.38 -0.95 -34.07
CA THR A 17 -1.43 -1.92 -33.52
C THR A 17 -0.57 -2.53 -34.62
N ALA A 18 0.71 -2.75 -34.33
CA ALA A 18 1.67 -3.29 -35.29
C ALA A 18 1.25 -4.66 -35.82
N SER A 19 0.63 -5.50 -34.98
CA SER A 19 0.18 -6.84 -35.36
C SER A 19 -0.89 -6.84 -36.47
N ARG A 20 -1.63 -5.72 -36.62
CA ARG A 20 -2.74 -5.57 -37.58
C ARG A 20 -2.37 -4.74 -38.80
N GLU A 21 -1.10 -4.38 -38.98
CA GLU A 21 -0.69 -3.48 -40.06
C GLU A 21 -1.10 -3.99 -41.44
N GLN A 22 -0.87 -5.27 -41.76
CA GLN A 22 -1.19 -5.82 -43.08
C GLN A 22 -2.69 -5.75 -43.39
N GLN A 23 -3.54 -6.10 -42.42
CA GLN A 23 -5.00 -6.05 -42.55
C GLN A 23 -5.49 -4.60 -42.68
N PHE A 24 -4.90 -3.69 -41.89
CA PHE A 24 -5.18 -2.26 -41.97
C PHE A 24 -4.86 -1.69 -43.35
N LEU A 25 -3.69 -2.00 -43.89
CA LEU A 25 -3.28 -1.56 -45.23
C LEU A 25 -4.24 -2.09 -46.31
N ALA A 26 -4.63 -3.36 -46.25
CA ALA A 26 -5.62 -3.93 -47.16
C ALA A 26 -6.98 -3.21 -47.07
N ALA A 27 -7.43 -2.88 -45.85
CA ALA A 27 -8.67 -2.14 -45.63
C ALA A 27 -8.62 -0.69 -46.16
N VAL A 28 -7.47 -0.02 -46.06
CA VAL A 28 -7.26 1.30 -46.68
C VAL A 28 -7.38 1.20 -48.20
N GLU A 29 -6.71 0.23 -48.80
CA GLU A 29 -6.71 0.05 -50.25
C GLU A 29 -8.14 -0.19 -50.78
N ALA A 30 -8.88 -1.11 -50.14
CA ALA A 30 -10.28 -1.40 -50.47
C ALA A 30 -11.21 -0.19 -50.26
N TYR A 31 -11.00 0.60 -49.19
CA TYR A 31 -11.80 1.80 -48.95
C TYR A 31 -11.59 2.85 -50.04
N LEU A 32 -10.33 3.12 -50.41
CA LEU A 32 -10.00 4.11 -51.45
C LEU A 32 -10.56 3.70 -52.82
N ASP A 33 -10.48 2.42 -53.17
CA ASP A 33 -11.13 1.88 -54.37
C ASP A 33 -12.65 2.06 -54.32
N GLY A 34 -13.27 1.76 -53.17
CA GLY A 34 -14.71 1.89 -52.97
C GLY A 34 -15.24 3.31 -53.09
N ILE A 35 -14.41 4.33 -52.86
CA ILE A 35 -14.77 5.75 -53.07
C ILE A 35 -14.27 6.31 -54.41
N GLY A 36 -13.82 5.44 -55.33
CA GLY A 36 -13.44 5.81 -56.69
C GLY A 36 -12.02 6.34 -56.87
N ILE A 37 -11.14 6.18 -55.87
CA ILE A 37 -9.74 6.59 -55.95
C ILE A 37 -8.89 5.39 -56.35
N ALA A 38 -8.94 5.04 -57.63
CA ALA A 38 -8.20 3.90 -58.18
C ALA A 38 -6.71 4.20 -58.43
N GLN A 39 -6.39 5.43 -58.85
CA GLN A 39 -5.03 5.90 -59.10
C GLN A 39 -4.63 6.99 -58.09
N ASP A 40 -3.32 7.22 -57.93
CA ASP A 40 -2.76 8.29 -57.07
C ASP A 40 -3.22 8.26 -55.60
N LYS A 41 -3.53 7.07 -55.07
CA LYS A 41 -3.97 6.85 -53.68
C LYS A 41 -3.04 7.53 -52.66
N ALA A 42 -1.73 7.42 -52.85
CA ALA A 42 -0.72 8.05 -51.97
C ALA A 42 -0.81 9.59 -52.02
N SER A 43 -0.94 10.17 -53.22
CA SER A 43 -1.09 11.60 -53.43
C SER A 43 -2.37 12.13 -52.81
N TRP A 44 -3.47 11.37 -52.87
CA TRP A 44 -4.72 11.71 -52.22
C TRP A 44 -4.56 11.80 -50.71
N VAL A 45 -3.98 10.78 -50.06
CA VAL A 45 -3.76 10.78 -48.60
C VAL A 45 -2.88 11.96 -48.19
N ASN A 46 -1.77 12.20 -48.88
CA ASN A 46 -0.86 13.31 -48.62
C ASN A 46 -1.54 14.68 -48.83
N LEU A 47 -2.42 14.81 -49.82
CA LEU A 47 -3.20 16.02 -50.05
C LEU A 47 -4.16 16.28 -48.88
N GLN A 48 -4.90 15.26 -48.42
CA GLN A 48 -5.80 15.40 -47.27
C GLN A 48 -5.04 15.80 -46.01
N LEU A 49 -3.88 15.20 -45.78
CA LEU A 49 -3.02 15.49 -44.63
C LEU A 49 -2.52 16.95 -44.63
N ARG A 50 -2.06 17.44 -45.79
CA ARG A 50 -1.63 18.84 -45.95
C ARG A 50 -2.78 19.82 -45.78
N ARG A 51 -3.96 19.51 -46.32
CA ARG A 51 -5.17 20.33 -46.14
C ARG A 51 -5.56 20.42 -44.67
N TRP A 52 -5.60 19.29 -43.97
CA TRP A 52 -5.90 19.28 -42.53
C TRP A 52 -4.93 20.15 -41.74
N LYS A 53 -3.61 20.04 -42.00
CA LYS A 53 -2.60 20.87 -41.33
C LYS A 53 -2.77 22.36 -41.64
N ARG A 54 -3.04 22.71 -42.90
CA ARG A 54 -3.18 24.11 -43.35
C ARG A 54 -4.47 24.75 -42.85
N ASP A 55 -5.58 24.01 -42.93
CA ASP A 55 -6.92 24.52 -42.68
C ASP A 55 -7.36 24.33 -41.21
N GLY A 56 -6.55 23.63 -40.40
CA GLY A 56 -6.84 23.31 -39.00
C GLY A 56 -8.00 22.31 -38.81
N SER A 57 -8.64 21.88 -39.90
CA SER A 57 -9.82 21.00 -39.87
C SER A 57 -9.79 20.00 -41.03
N PRO A 58 -10.30 18.77 -40.84
CA PRO A 58 -10.32 17.76 -41.90
C PRO A 58 -11.42 18.06 -42.92
N THR A 59 -11.21 17.62 -44.16
CA THR A 59 -12.31 17.54 -45.13
C THR A 59 -13.32 16.46 -44.72
N PRO A 60 -14.59 16.54 -45.17
CA PRO A 60 -15.57 15.49 -44.91
C PRO A 60 -15.12 14.09 -45.37
N ALA A 61 -14.46 14.02 -46.53
CA ALA A 61 -13.93 12.78 -47.07
C ALA A 61 -12.81 12.20 -46.19
N PHE A 62 -11.90 13.05 -45.69
CA PHE A 62 -10.85 12.60 -44.80
C PHE A 62 -11.38 12.18 -43.43
N ARG A 63 -12.40 12.88 -42.92
CA ARG A 63 -13.14 12.48 -41.70
C ARG A 63 -13.76 11.09 -41.86
N ALA A 64 -14.45 10.85 -42.98
CA ALA A 64 -15.03 9.55 -43.28
C ALA A 64 -13.97 8.45 -43.42
N PHE A 65 -12.84 8.75 -44.07
CA PHE A 65 -11.71 7.83 -44.21
C PHE A 65 -11.18 7.38 -42.84
N VAL A 66 -10.80 8.32 -41.96
CA VAL A 66 -10.26 7.98 -40.63
C VAL A 66 -11.29 7.25 -39.78
N ARG A 67 -12.57 7.66 -39.81
CA ARG A 67 -13.63 6.97 -39.05
C ARG A 67 -13.74 5.51 -39.45
N ASN A 68 -13.80 5.24 -40.77
CA ASN A 68 -13.87 3.88 -41.29
C ASN A 68 -12.61 3.07 -41.00
N MET A 69 -11.43 3.70 -40.98
CA MET A 69 -10.21 2.99 -40.63
C MET A 69 -10.18 2.59 -39.16
N LEU A 70 -10.57 3.48 -38.25
CA LEU A 70 -10.48 3.21 -36.82
C LEU A 70 -11.56 2.27 -36.28
N TYR A 71 -12.81 2.35 -36.77
CA TYR A 71 -13.90 1.49 -36.29
C TYR A 71 -15.02 1.28 -37.32
N VAL A 72 -15.38 0.02 -37.56
CA VAL A 72 -16.57 -0.40 -38.32
C VAL A 72 -17.17 -1.62 -37.64
N GLU A 73 -18.43 -1.52 -37.20
CA GLU A 73 -19.13 -2.56 -36.43
C GLU A 73 -19.15 -3.93 -37.13
N VAL A 74 -19.31 -3.93 -38.46
CA VAL A 74 -19.47 -5.14 -39.26
C VAL A 74 -18.16 -5.66 -39.88
N ARG A 75 -17.02 -4.99 -39.64
CA ARG A 75 -15.73 -5.41 -40.22
C ARG A 75 -15.07 -6.46 -39.34
N ASN A 76 -14.34 -7.39 -39.95
CA ASN A 76 -13.38 -8.22 -39.24
C ASN A 76 -11.93 -7.81 -39.62
N PRO A 77 -11.13 -7.28 -38.67
CA PRO A 77 -11.51 -6.91 -37.31
C PRO A 77 -12.32 -5.60 -37.26
N VAL A 78 -13.13 -5.44 -36.20
CA VAL A 78 -14.00 -4.25 -36.03
C VAL A 78 -13.19 -2.95 -35.84
N THR A 79 -11.96 -3.07 -35.35
CA THR A 79 -11.01 -1.95 -35.14
C THR A 79 -9.59 -2.42 -35.40
N PHE A 80 -8.69 -1.49 -35.73
CA PHE A 80 -7.25 -1.75 -35.78
C PHE A 80 -6.48 -1.19 -34.58
N MET A 81 -7.19 -0.58 -33.60
CA MET A 81 -6.56 0.04 -32.42
C MET A 81 -6.02 -0.95 -31.38
N PHE A 82 -6.56 -2.17 -31.36
CA PHE A 82 -6.26 -3.19 -30.35
C PHE A 82 -5.98 -4.53 -31.04
N ASP A 83 -5.14 -5.37 -30.44
CA ASP A 83 -4.78 -6.70 -30.97
C ASP A 83 -5.94 -7.70 -30.91
N SER A 84 -6.81 -7.54 -29.92
CA SER A 84 -8.06 -8.29 -29.75
C SER A 84 -9.12 -7.40 -29.09
N VAL A 85 -10.39 -7.73 -29.35
CA VAL A 85 -11.56 -7.16 -28.67
C VAL A 85 -12.44 -8.26 -28.08
N ASP A 86 -11.84 -9.44 -27.91
CA ASP A 86 -12.43 -10.62 -27.30
C ASP A 86 -11.89 -10.73 -25.86
N GLY A 87 -12.67 -11.35 -24.97
CA GLY A 87 -12.33 -11.44 -23.55
C GLY A 87 -12.98 -10.35 -22.68
N PRO A 88 -12.62 -10.29 -21.38
CA PRO A 88 -13.32 -9.47 -20.38
C PRO A 88 -13.26 -7.97 -20.68
N ASN A 89 -12.14 -7.49 -21.22
CA ASN A 89 -11.94 -6.08 -21.58
C ASN A 89 -12.44 -5.71 -22.99
N GLY A 90 -12.88 -6.70 -23.77
CA GLY A 90 -13.37 -6.54 -25.14
C GLY A 90 -14.45 -5.47 -25.31
N PRO A 91 -15.51 -5.43 -24.47
CA PRO A 91 -16.52 -4.38 -24.51
C PRO A 91 -15.96 -2.97 -24.27
N ALA A 92 -14.98 -2.82 -23.37
CA ALA A 92 -14.33 -1.54 -23.11
C ALA A 92 -13.53 -1.08 -24.34
N TYR A 93 -12.79 -1.98 -24.98
CA TYR A 93 -12.05 -1.68 -26.22
C TYR A 93 -12.94 -1.33 -27.40
N ARG A 94 -14.06 -2.04 -27.59
CA ARG A 94 -15.04 -1.68 -28.63
C ARG A 94 -15.61 -0.28 -28.40
N ARG A 95 -15.98 0.05 -27.16
CA ARG A 95 -16.44 1.40 -26.80
C ARG A 95 -15.36 2.45 -27.04
N ALA A 96 -14.13 2.20 -26.60
CA ALA A 96 -12.99 3.10 -26.78
C ALA A 96 -12.70 3.35 -28.25
N ALA A 97 -12.61 2.30 -29.07
CA ALA A 97 -12.36 2.42 -30.51
C ALA A 97 -13.49 3.16 -31.24
N LYS A 98 -14.75 2.86 -30.91
CA LYS A 98 -15.92 3.54 -31.48
C LYS A 98 -15.97 5.02 -31.12
N ARG A 99 -15.69 5.36 -29.86
CA ARG A 99 -15.62 6.76 -29.42
C ARG A 99 -14.42 7.48 -30.02
N GLY A 100 -13.26 6.83 -30.06
CA GLY A 100 -12.04 7.34 -30.67
C GLY A 100 -12.20 7.63 -32.16
N SER A 101 -12.85 6.75 -32.92
CA SER A 101 -13.10 6.95 -34.35
C SER A 101 -14.02 8.15 -34.62
N ASN A 102 -15.06 8.32 -33.81
CA ASN A 102 -16.01 9.42 -33.92
C ASN A 102 -15.40 10.77 -33.51
N ASN A 103 -14.55 10.77 -32.49
CA ASN A 103 -14.00 11.97 -31.87
C ASN A 103 -12.58 12.32 -32.34
N PHE A 104 -11.94 11.55 -33.24
CA PHE A 104 -10.51 11.67 -33.56
C PHE A 104 -10.06 13.12 -33.85
N PHE A 105 -10.73 13.79 -34.79
CA PHE A 105 -10.36 15.15 -35.18
C PHE A 105 -10.75 16.20 -34.15
N ASP A 106 -11.82 15.98 -33.40
CA ASP A 106 -12.25 16.91 -32.35
C ASP A 106 -11.31 16.82 -31.14
N LEU A 107 -10.81 15.63 -30.85
CA LEU A 107 -9.77 15.38 -29.86
C LEU A 107 -8.43 16.00 -30.31
N HIS A 108 -8.04 15.84 -31.59
CA HIS A 108 -6.87 16.54 -32.13
C HIS A 108 -6.99 18.06 -32.00
N ALA A 109 -8.13 18.63 -32.41
CA ALA A 109 -8.37 20.06 -32.28
C ALA A 109 -8.28 20.53 -30.83
N SER A 110 -8.84 19.77 -29.88
CA SER A 110 -8.74 20.04 -28.43
C SER A 110 -7.31 19.97 -27.90
N LEU A 111 -6.47 19.05 -28.41
CA LEU A 111 -5.07 18.96 -28.04
C LEU A 111 -4.29 20.20 -28.52
N VAL A 112 -4.61 20.70 -29.72
CA VAL A 112 -4.00 21.92 -30.24
C VAL A 112 -4.46 23.16 -29.50
N SER A 113 -5.77 23.34 -29.31
CA SER A 113 -6.32 24.58 -28.75
C SER A 113 -6.23 24.66 -27.23
N SER A 114 -6.56 23.59 -26.51
CA SER A 114 -6.66 23.58 -25.04
C SER A 114 -5.36 23.18 -24.35
N HIS A 115 -4.54 22.36 -25.01
CA HIS A 115 -3.26 21.89 -24.48
C HIS A 115 -2.05 22.50 -25.19
N LEU A 116 -2.28 23.44 -26.12
CA LEU A 116 -1.26 24.22 -26.83
C LEU A 116 -0.21 23.36 -27.57
N LEU A 117 -0.62 22.17 -28.01
CA LEU A 117 0.27 21.27 -28.75
C LEU A 117 0.36 21.68 -30.22
N PRO A 118 1.56 21.67 -30.83
CA PRO A 118 1.68 21.77 -32.28
C PRO A 118 0.88 20.68 -32.99
N HIS A 119 0.36 20.98 -34.19
CA HIS A 119 -0.47 20.07 -34.98
C HIS A 119 0.12 18.65 -35.08
N ASP A 120 1.42 18.54 -35.38
CA ASP A 120 2.08 17.25 -35.58
C ASP A 120 2.35 16.52 -34.26
N ALA A 121 2.63 17.25 -33.17
CA ALA A 121 2.77 16.66 -31.83
C ALA A 121 1.43 16.09 -31.34
N ALA A 122 0.33 16.81 -31.54
CA ALA A 122 -1.01 16.33 -31.21
C ALA A 122 -1.35 15.04 -31.97
N ARG A 123 -0.99 14.95 -33.26
CA ARG A 123 -1.16 13.73 -34.06
C ARG A 123 -0.30 12.57 -33.56
N GLN A 124 0.94 12.84 -33.22
CA GLN A 124 1.86 11.81 -32.71
C GLN A 124 1.35 11.24 -31.39
N ILE A 125 0.85 12.06 -30.46
CA ILE A 125 0.23 11.59 -29.22
C ILE A 125 -1.01 10.73 -29.53
N LEU A 126 -1.85 11.15 -30.47
CA LEU A 126 -3.03 10.37 -30.87
C LEU A 126 -2.71 9.02 -31.50
N SER A 127 -1.51 8.85 -32.08
CA SER A 127 -1.05 7.55 -32.53
C SER A 127 -0.87 6.55 -31.37
N HIS A 128 -0.69 7.06 -30.14
CA HIS A 128 -0.63 6.26 -28.91
C HIS A 128 -1.99 6.04 -28.25
N ALA A 129 -3.11 6.54 -28.80
CA ALA A 129 -4.42 6.48 -28.16
C ALA A 129 -4.88 5.05 -27.81
N GLY A 130 -4.55 4.06 -28.66
CA GLY A 130 -4.83 2.64 -28.36
C GLY A 130 -4.05 2.13 -27.14
N MET A 131 -2.76 2.48 -27.04
CA MET A 131 -1.92 2.14 -25.88
C MET A 131 -2.40 2.85 -24.61
N ILE A 132 -2.71 4.15 -24.70
CA ILE A 132 -3.27 4.94 -23.58
C ILE A 132 -4.54 4.29 -23.04
N ALA A 133 -5.47 3.90 -23.93
CA ALA A 133 -6.69 3.22 -23.52
C ALA A 133 -6.43 1.84 -22.92
N ARG A 134 -5.46 1.10 -23.45
CA ARG A 134 -5.07 -0.21 -22.91
C ARG A 134 -4.53 -0.08 -21.48
N LEU A 135 -3.58 0.82 -21.24
CA LEU A 135 -3.02 1.04 -19.90
C LEU A 135 -4.09 1.45 -18.89
N ALA A 136 -5.06 2.27 -19.27
CA ALA A 136 -6.15 2.65 -18.38
C ALA A 136 -7.18 1.52 -18.09
N VAL A 137 -7.34 0.56 -19.01
CA VAL A 137 -8.36 -0.50 -18.89
C VAL A 137 -7.77 -1.80 -18.32
N GLU A 138 -6.58 -2.19 -18.73
CA GLU A 138 -5.90 -3.41 -18.25
C GLU A 138 -5.14 -3.15 -16.95
N GLU A 139 -4.34 -2.08 -16.90
CA GLU A 139 -3.44 -1.80 -15.78
C GLU A 139 -4.03 -0.79 -14.78
N LEU A 140 -5.28 -0.35 -15.01
CA LEU A 140 -5.97 0.67 -14.21
C LEU A 140 -5.15 1.96 -13.99
N MET A 141 -4.22 2.26 -14.89
CA MET A 141 -3.32 3.40 -14.72
C MET A 141 -4.06 4.73 -14.91
N THR A 142 -3.69 5.72 -14.08
CA THR A 142 -4.22 7.06 -14.23
C THR A 142 -3.54 7.83 -15.36
N ALA A 143 -4.12 8.96 -15.76
CA ALA A 143 -3.56 9.78 -16.83
C ALA A 143 -2.16 10.30 -16.49
N SER A 144 -1.88 10.58 -15.21
CA SER A 144 -0.53 10.97 -14.76
C SER A 144 0.48 9.83 -14.86
N GLU A 145 0.13 8.62 -14.45
CA GLU A 145 1.02 7.46 -14.56
C GLU A 145 1.28 7.07 -16.01
N ILE A 146 0.22 7.03 -16.84
CA ILE A 146 0.35 6.84 -18.30
C ILE A 146 1.27 7.91 -18.92
N SER A 147 1.14 9.17 -18.48
CA SER A 147 1.98 10.26 -18.97
C SER A 147 3.45 10.05 -18.63
N ARG A 148 3.77 9.55 -17.42
CA ARG A 148 5.14 9.22 -17.00
C ARG A 148 5.73 8.11 -17.88
N LEU A 149 4.98 7.02 -18.08
CA LEU A 149 5.43 5.90 -18.93
C LEU A 149 5.67 6.31 -20.38
N ILE A 150 4.78 7.13 -20.96
CA ILE A 150 4.96 7.61 -22.34
C ILE A 150 6.19 8.53 -22.45
N THR A 151 6.40 9.41 -21.45
CA THR A 151 7.54 10.33 -21.44
C THR A 151 8.88 9.60 -21.39
N VAL A 152 8.96 8.48 -20.64
CA VAL A 152 10.16 7.61 -20.63
C VAL A 152 10.39 6.96 -22.00
N ARG A 153 9.32 6.54 -22.67
CA ARG A 153 9.42 5.89 -23.98
C ARG A 153 9.80 6.86 -25.10
N ASP A 154 9.33 8.11 -25.04
CA ASP A 154 9.60 9.14 -26.04
C ASP A 154 9.71 10.52 -25.38
N ASN A 155 10.95 10.86 -25.01
CA ASN A 155 11.31 12.08 -24.29
C ASN A 155 11.04 13.39 -25.06
N ARG A 156 10.71 13.31 -26.35
CA ARG A 156 10.25 14.46 -27.14
C ARG A 156 8.87 14.92 -26.68
N PHE A 157 8.15 14.05 -25.97
CA PHE A 157 6.93 14.41 -25.30
C PHE A 157 7.22 14.87 -23.87
N SER A 158 7.25 16.18 -23.65
CA SER A 158 6.99 16.74 -22.31
C SER A 158 5.47 16.69 -22.06
N LEU A 159 4.92 15.49 -21.95
CA LEU A 159 3.48 15.29 -21.91
C LEU A 159 2.90 15.80 -20.59
N ASN A 160 1.96 16.72 -20.71
CA ASN A 160 1.09 17.10 -19.61
C ASN A 160 0.04 16.01 -19.44
N TRP A 161 -0.06 15.39 -18.26
CA TRP A 161 -1.07 14.37 -17.95
C TRP A 161 -2.50 14.81 -18.29
N ARG A 162 -2.80 16.12 -18.28
CA ARG A 162 -4.10 16.65 -18.71
C ARG A 162 -4.42 16.35 -20.18
N ALA A 163 -3.42 16.26 -21.05
CA ALA A 163 -3.60 15.86 -22.44
C ALA A 163 -3.98 14.37 -22.53
N VAL A 164 -3.33 13.50 -21.74
CA VAL A 164 -3.70 12.09 -21.61
C VAL A 164 -5.13 11.96 -21.05
N GLN A 165 -5.48 12.74 -20.04
CA GLN A 165 -6.82 12.76 -19.45
C GLN A 165 -7.89 13.18 -20.47
N ALA A 166 -7.59 14.16 -21.34
CA ALA A 166 -8.49 14.55 -22.41
C ALA A 166 -8.73 13.41 -23.43
N ILE A 167 -7.67 12.67 -23.76
CA ILE A 167 -7.76 11.47 -24.62
C ILE A 167 -8.64 10.42 -23.94
N LEU A 168 -8.33 10.02 -22.72
CA LEU A 168 -9.10 9.03 -21.95
C LEU A 168 -10.58 9.42 -21.83
N SER A 169 -10.86 10.71 -21.60
CA SER A 169 -12.22 11.22 -21.47
C SER A 169 -13.01 11.09 -22.77
N LYS A 170 -12.39 11.41 -23.91
CA LYS A 170 -13.02 11.26 -25.23
C LYS A 170 -13.15 9.80 -25.67
N LEU A 171 -12.26 8.92 -25.21
CA LEU A 171 -12.37 7.47 -25.41
C LEU A 171 -13.37 6.82 -24.47
N GLY A 172 -13.73 7.46 -23.35
CA GLY A 172 -14.60 6.90 -22.32
C GLY A 172 -13.90 5.90 -21.41
N CYS A 173 -12.60 6.11 -21.17
CA CYS A 173 -11.74 5.27 -20.34
C CYS A 173 -11.10 6.07 -19.20
N SER A 174 -11.64 7.25 -18.85
CA SER A 174 -11.09 8.03 -17.74
C SER A 174 -11.31 7.32 -16.41
N PRO A 175 -10.27 7.19 -15.58
CA PRO A 175 -10.41 6.80 -14.18
C PRO A 175 -11.42 7.70 -13.47
N SER A 176 -12.23 7.11 -12.61
CA SER A 176 -13.14 7.85 -11.72
C SER A 176 -13.30 7.09 -10.42
N LEU A 177 -12.90 7.73 -9.32
CA LEU A 177 -13.17 7.25 -7.98
C LEU A 177 -14.51 7.81 -7.50
N SER A 178 -15.44 6.94 -7.13
CA SER A 178 -16.71 7.34 -6.51
C SER A 178 -16.56 7.49 -5.00
N LEU A 179 -17.47 8.26 -4.36
CA LEU A 179 -17.49 8.38 -2.90
C LEU A 179 -17.74 7.02 -2.23
N GLY A 180 -18.63 6.20 -2.78
CA GLY A 180 -18.91 4.88 -2.22
C GLY A 180 -17.69 3.94 -2.25
N GLN A 181 -16.89 3.98 -3.31
CA GLN A 181 -15.63 3.23 -3.37
C GLN A 181 -14.64 3.72 -2.31
N ALA A 182 -14.43 5.03 -2.20
CA ALA A 182 -13.52 5.58 -1.19
C ALA A 182 -13.96 5.26 0.25
N GLN A 183 -15.27 5.28 0.51
CA GLN A 183 -15.85 4.89 1.80
C GLN A 183 -15.66 3.40 2.09
N GLN A 184 -15.79 2.54 1.08
CA GLN A 184 -15.55 1.11 1.22
C GLN A 184 -14.09 0.84 1.56
N THR A 185 -13.13 1.38 0.79
CA THR A 185 -11.69 1.25 1.07
C THR A 185 -11.36 1.69 2.50
N PHE A 186 -11.89 2.83 2.95
CA PHE A 186 -11.67 3.31 4.31
C PHE A 186 -12.26 2.39 5.39
N GLN A 187 -13.42 1.77 5.14
CA GLN A 187 -14.00 0.79 6.06
C GLN A 187 -13.17 -0.50 6.10
N ASP A 188 -12.71 -0.96 4.94
CA ASP A 188 -11.87 -2.15 4.81
C ASP A 188 -10.52 -1.93 5.51
N ASP A 189 -9.87 -0.78 5.29
CA ASP A 189 -8.62 -0.40 5.96
C ASP A 189 -8.82 -0.30 7.49
N SER A 190 -9.94 0.27 7.94
CA SER A 190 -10.27 0.33 9.38
C SER A 190 -10.48 -1.05 10.00
N ALA A 191 -11.00 -2.01 9.23
CA ALA A 191 -11.21 -3.39 9.69
C ALA A 191 -9.91 -4.21 9.68
N ALA A 192 -9.02 -3.93 8.72
CA ALA A 192 -7.71 -4.58 8.58
C ALA A 192 -6.65 -4.04 9.55
N GLU A 193 -6.81 -2.81 10.03
CA GLU A 193 -5.89 -2.11 10.93
C GLU A 193 -5.33 -2.97 12.09
N PRO A 194 -6.14 -3.76 12.82
CA PRO A 194 -5.63 -4.63 13.90
C PRO A 194 -4.76 -5.78 13.40
N GLU A 195 -5.06 -6.35 12.23
CA GLU A 195 -4.27 -7.42 11.61
C GLU A 195 -2.93 -6.89 11.08
N LEU A 196 -2.89 -5.63 10.64
CA LEU A 196 -1.68 -4.98 10.14
C LEU A 196 -0.72 -4.55 11.26
N LEU A 197 -1.26 -4.05 12.37
CA LEU A 197 -0.49 -3.33 13.38
C LEU A 197 -0.60 -3.88 14.81
N GLY A 198 -1.44 -4.89 15.07
CA GLY A 198 -1.53 -5.55 16.37
C GLY A 198 -1.83 -4.57 17.52
N ASP A 199 -1.01 -4.57 18.55
CA ASP A 199 -1.06 -3.62 19.68
C ASP A 199 0.07 -2.58 19.66
N LEU A 200 0.72 -2.35 18.50
CA LEU A 200 1.76 -1.33 18.35
C LEU A 200 1.23 0.08 18.68
N ASP A 201 2.06 0.88 19.35
CA ASP A 201 1.83 2.32 19.44
C ASP A 201 2.13 3.00 18.08
N VAL A 202 1.97 4.32 18.01
CA VAL A 202 2.20 5.06 16.76
C VAL A 202 3.67 4.92 16.30
N SER A 203 4.63 4.99 17.22
CA SER A 203 6.05 4.88 16.92
C SER A 203 6.43 3.48 16.40
N GLY A 204 5.95 2.43 17.06
CA GLY A 204 6.14 1.04 16.61
C GLY A 204 5.44 0.76 15.29
N SER A 205 4.27 1.38 15.05
CA SER A 205 3.57 1.28 13.76
C SER A 205 4.38 1.95 12.63
N ILE A 206 5.06 3.07 12.91
CA ILE A 206 5.98 3.72 11.96
C ILE A 206 7.15 2.79 11.61
N GLU A 207 7.79 2.20 12.63
CA GLU A 207 8.90 1.24 12.44
C GLU A 207 8.44 0.04 11.61
N ARG A 208 7.24 -0.49 11.88
CA ARG A 208 6.65 -1.60 11.13
C ARG A 208 6.42 -1.24 9.66
N VAL A 209 5.81 -0.10 9.37
CA VAL A 209 5.58 0.37 7.98
C VAL A 209 6.92 0.59 7.26
N ALA A 210 7.92 1.13 7.94
CA ALA A 210 9.25 1.33 7.37
C ALA A 210 9.94 0.00 7.01
N LEU A 211 9.80 -1.02 7.86
CA LEU A 211 10.32 -2.37 7.59
C LEU A 211 9.62 -3.01 6.38
N VAL A 212 8.31 -2.80 6.22
CA VAL A 212 7.59 -3.25 5.01
C VAL A 212 8.05 -2.46 3.78
N ALA A 213 8.28 -1.15 3.89
CA ALA A 213 8.83 -0.36 2.79
C ALA A 213 10.20 -0.90 2.33
N GLU A 214 11.08 -1.23 3.27
CA GLU A 214 12.40 -1.81 2.99
C GLU A 214 12.28 -3.19 2.30
N SER A 215 11.41 -4.08 2.81
CA SER A 215 11.24 -5.42 2.23
C SER A 215 10.65 -5.40 0.81
N LEU A 216 9.85 -4.39 0.49
CA LEU A 216 9.33 -4.11 -0.85
C LEU A 216 10.36 -3.43 -1.77
N GLY A 217 11.57 -3.13 -1.27
CA GLY A 217 12.62 -2.44 -2.02
C GLY A 217 12.37 -0.95 -2.23
N CYS A 218 11.47 -0.34 -1.44
CA CYS A 218 11.23 1.09 -1.47
C CYS A 218 12.41 1.82 -0.82
N LYS A 219 13.09 2.69 -1.57
CA LYS A 219 14.25 3.42 -1.08
C LYS A 219 13.80 4.67 -0.32
N GLY A 220 14.30 4.86 0.89
CA GLY A 220 14.02 6.05 1.69
C GLY A 220 14.23 5.83 3.17
N ASP A 221 14.30 6.92 3.94
CA ASP A 221 14.30 6.86 5.40
C ASP A 221 12.87 6.99 5.92
N PHE A 222 12.09 5.90 5.78
CA PHE A 222 10.68 5.90 6.14
C PHE A 222 10.45 6.09 7.64
N VAL A 223 11.39 5.66 8.50
CA VAL A 223 11.30 5.90 9.95
C VAL A 223 11.36 7.40 10.22
N GLU A 224 12.36 8.11 9.67
CA GLU A 224 12.49 9.56 9.83
C GLU A 224 11.28 10.30 9.23
N TRP A 225 10.90 9.99 8.00
CA TRP A 225 9.83 10.72 7.31
C TRP A 225 8.47 10.55 7.98
N LEU A 226 8.10 9.31 8.37
CA LEU A 226 6.84 9.09 9.06
C LEU A 226 6.88 9.66 10.49
N THR A 227 8.02 9.61 11.17
CA THR A 227 8.18 10.24 12.49
C THR A 227 8.02 11.76 12.41
N ASP A 228 8.55 12.39 11.35
CA ASP A 228 8.33 13.82 11.13
C ASP A 228 6.85 14.15 10.91
N LEU A 229 6.15 13.34 10.11
CA LEU A 229 4.72 13.52 9.82
C LEU A 229 3.79 13.31 11.02
N PHE A 230 4.04 12.28 11.82
CA PHE A 230 3.12 11.85 12.89
C PHE A 230 3.52 12.37 14.27
N VAL A 231 4.79 12.71 14.50
CA VAL A 231 5.33 12.96 15.85
C VAL A 231 6.05 14.30 15.97
N THR A 232 7.11 14.57 15.18
CA THR A 232 8.05 15.67 15.51
C THR A 232 7.65 17.04 14.96
N ASP A 233 7.14 17.11 13.73
CA ASP A 233 6.72 18.36 13.05
C ASP A 233 5.25 18.26 12.62
N PHE A 234 4.44 17.63 13.47
CA PHE A 234 3.08 17.22 13.17
C PHE A 234 2.23 18.33 12.55
N HIS A 235 1.68 18.05 11.37
CA HIS A 235 0.77 18.93 10.66
C HIS A 235 -0.38 18.12 10.05
N ALA A 236 -1.50 18.04 10.76
CA ALA A 236 -2.65 17.20 10.40
C ALA A 236 -3.10 17.30 8.92
N PRO A 237 -3.12 18.48 8.26
CA PRO A 237 -3.42 18.55 6.84
C PRO A 237 -2.52 17.70 5.94
N TYR A 238 -1.25 17.44 6.28
CA TYR A 238 -0.36 16.62 5.48
C TYR A 238 -0.66 15.12 5.60
N LEU A 239 -1.14 14.67 6.77
CA LEU A 239 -1.71 13.32 6.89
C LEU A 239 -2.96 13.16 6.02
N LEU A 240 -3.83 14.17 5.99
CA LEU A 240 -5.01 14.20 5.10
C LEU A 240 -4.61 14.16 3.62
N LEU A 241 -3.55 14.89 3.22
CA LEU A 241 -3.03 14.85 1.86
C LEU A 241 -2.53 13.44 1.50
N LEU A 242 -1.72 12.84 2.38
CA LEU A 242 -1.22 11.46 2.21
C LEU A 242 -2.38 10.49 2.05
N HIS A 243 -3.32 10.49 3.00
CA HIS A 243 -4.47 9.59 3.00
C HIS A 243 -5.29 9.71 1.70
N TYR A 244 -5.59 10.93 1.25
CA TYR A 244 -6.32 11.13 0.00
C TYR A 244 -5.58 10.58 -1.23
N GLN A 245 -4.25 10.73 -1.31
CA GLN A 245 -3.47 10.17 -2.42
C GLN A 245 -3.44 8.64 -2.39
N LEU A 246 -3.32 8.04 -1.20
CA LEU A 246 -3.30 6.59 -1.04
C LEU A 246 -4.68 5.94 -1.27
N LEU A 247 -5.79 6.66 -1.04
CA LEU A 247 -7.13 6.20 -1.42
C LEU A 247 -7.32 6.14 -2.94
N ILE A 248 -6.68 7.04 -3.69
CA ILE A 248 -6.70 7.00 -5.15
C ILE A 248 -5.88 5.80 -5.64
N GLN A 249 -4.72 5.59 -5.04
CA GLN A 249 -3.82 4.48 -5.38
C GLN A 249 -4.50 3.12 -5.23
N ASP A 250 -5.33 2.93 -4.21
CA ASP A 250 -6.08 1.69 -3.99
C ASP A 250 -6.93 1.25 -5.19
N SER A 251 -7.50 2.20 -5.92
CA SER A 251 -8.39 1.93 -7.05
C SER A 251 -7.71 2.00 -8.41
N PHE A 252 -6.57 2.67 -8.50
CA PHE A 252 -5.89 2.96 -9.76
C PHE A 252 -4.39 3.10 -9.55
N ASP A 253 -3.58 2.56 -10.47
CA ASP A 253 -2.14 2.81 -10.46
C ASP A 253 -1.87 4.30 -10.76
N HIS A 254 -1.62 5.05 -9.70
CA HIS A 254 -1.57 6.50 -9.69
C HIS A 254 -0.13 7.00 -9.50
N ALA A 255 0.18 8.11 -10.16
CA ALA A 255 1.34 8.92 -9.81
C ALA A 255 0.97 9.79 -8.60
N VAL A 256 1.11 9.21 -7.39
CA VAL A 256 0.58 9.72 -6.11
C VAL A 256 1.07 11.12 -5.71
N THR A 257 2.08 11.68 -6.39
CA THR A 257 2.46 13.07 -6.16
C THR A 257 1.50 14.09 -6.80
N TYR A 258 0.68 13.70 -7.79
CA TYR A 258 -0.15 14.64 -8.56
C TYR A 258 -1.46 15.04 -7.83
N ALA A 259 -1.44 16.23 -7.22
CA ALA A 259 -2.49 16.72 -6.33
C ALA A 259 -3.92 16.86 -6.94
N TYR A 260 -4.06 17.04 -8.25
CA TYR A 260 -5.31 17.53 -8.86
C TYR A 260 -6.00 16.59 -9.85
N GLU A 261 -5.48 15.38 -10.09
CA GLU A 261 -6.07 14.49 -11.11
C GLU A 261 -7.52 14.09 -10.77
N PHE A 262 -7.80 13.77 -9.50
CA PHE A 262 -9.11 13.35 -9.02
C PHE A 262 -9.96 14.47 -8.40
N LYS A 263 -9.62 15.74 -8.71
CA LYS A 263 -10.36 16.93 -8.26
C LYS A 263 -10.56 16.97 -6.73
N PRO A 264 -9.59 17.45 -5.95
CA PRO A 264 -9.68 17.57 -4.49
C PRO A 264 -10.74 18.56 -3.97
N ARG A 265 -11.54 19.18 -4.86
CA ARG A 265 -12.76 19.93 -4.53
C ARG A 265 -14.01 19.05 -4.47
N GLY A 266 -13.84 17.74 -4.69
CA GLY A 266 -14.92 16.77 -4.76
C GLY A 266 -15.45 16.35 -3.38
N GLN A 267 -16.48 15.52 -3.43
CA GLN A 267 -17.14 14.98 -2.24
C GLN A 267 -16.19 14.11 -1.40
N ILE A 268 -15.25 13.41 -2.02
CA ILE A 268 -14.30 12.50 -1.34
C ILE A 268 -13.39 13.27 -0.37
N ALA A 269 -12.71 14.33 -0.83
CA ALA A 269 -11.83 15.11 0.05
C ALA A 269 -12.62 15.81 1.17
N THR A 270 -13.83 16.27 0.87
CA THR A 270 -14.74 16.86 1.88
C THR A 270 -15.12 15.84 2.94
N TRP A 271 -15.53 14.64 2.52
CA TRP A 271 -15.90 13.54 3.41
C TRP A 271 -14.72 13.08 4.26
N LEU A 272 -13.56 12.82 3.65
CA LEU A 272 -12.35 12.42 4.40
C LEU A 272 -11.94 13.48 5.43
N THR A 273 -12.07 14.77 5.10
CA THR A 273 -11.84 15.86 6.07
C THR A 273 -12.81 15.78 7.25
N GLN A 274 -14.06 15.37 7.03
CA GLN A 274 -15.04 15.19 8.11
C GLN A 274 -14.68 14.02 9.02
N GLU A 275 -14.13 12.92 8.48
CA GLU A 275 -13.65 11.79 9.30
C GLU A 275 -12.52 12.22 10.24
N TYR A 276 -11.57 13.03 9.76
CA TYR A 276 -10.51 13.60 10.62
C TYR A 276 -11.08 14.51 11.72
N ILE A 277 -12.05 15.37 11.38
CA ILE A 277 -12.71 16.24 12.37
C ILE A 277 -13.49 15.40 13.40
N ALA A 278 -14.17 14.34 12.95
CA ALA A 278 -14.92 13.44 13.82
C ALA A 278 -14.01 12.68 14.79
N ALA A 279 -12.79 12.34 14.37
CA ALA A 279 -11.74 11.79 15.21
C ALA A 279 -11.10 12.80 16.18
N GLY A 280 -11.56 14.06 16.20
CA GLY A 280 -11.04 15.11 17.07
C GLY A 280 -9.78 15.81 16.53
N ILE A 281 -9.33 15.48 15.32
CA ILE A 281 -8.13 16.07 14.72
C ILE A 281 -8.48 17.44 14.11
N PRO A 282 -7.83 18.54 14.53
CA PRO A 282 -8.20 19.89 14.10
C PRO A 282 -7.70 20.19 12.68
N VAL A 283 -8.50 19.83 11.67
CA VAL A 283 -8.28 20.22 10.27
C VAL A 283 -9.33 21.22 9.78
N ALA A 284 -8.90 22.22 9.03
CA ALA A 284 -9.82 23.15 8.39
C ALA A 284 -10.63 22.43 7.29
N ARG A 285 -11.90 22.81 7.07
CA ARG A 285 -12.78 22.20 6.06
C ARG A 285 -12.20 22.17 4.63
N ASN A 286 -11.29 23.08 4.30
CA ASN A 286 -10.61 23.17 3.01
C ASN A 286 -9.10 22.86 3.11
N ALA A 287 -8.68 22.07 4.12
CA ALA A 287 -7.28 21.80 4.43
C ALA A 287 -6.47 21.30 3.22
N PHE A 288 -7.03 20.38 2.43
CA PHE A 288 -6.39 19.90 1.21
C PHE A 288 -6.10 21.06 0.24
N LEU A 289 -7.11 21.88 -0.08
CA LEU A 289 -6.98 22.94 -1.08
C LEU A 289 -6.06 24.07 -0.62
N ASN A 290 -6.04 24.37 0.67
CA ASN A 290 -5.15 25.36 1.25
C ASN A 290 -3.69 24.93 1.09
N ASN A 291 -3.42 23.64 1.23
CA ASN A 291 -2.07 23.08 1.13
C ASN A 291 -1.65 22.67 -0.30
N ALA A 292 -2.59 22.41 -1.20
CA ALA A 292 -2.31 22.11 -2.61
C ALA A 292 -2.39 23.33 -3.54
N LYS A 293 -2.66 24.54 -3.03
CA LYS A 293 -2.91 25.73 -3.86
C LYS A 293 -1.79 25.97 -4.87
N ALA A 294 -2.17 26.15 -6.14
CA ALA A 294 -1.28 26.41 -7.27
C ALA A 294 -0.15 25.36 -7.45
N THR A 295 -0.31 24.17 -6.88
CA THR A 295 0.68 23.09 -6.91
C THR A 295 0.26 22.04 -7.92
N LEU A 296 1.18 21.58 -8.76
CA LEU A 296 0.91 20.46 -9.67
C LEU A 296 1.19 19.12 -9.01
N ARG A 297 2.33 19.04 -8.30
CA ARG A 297 2.87 17.86 -7.65
C ARG A 297 3.34 18.20 -6.24
N PHE A 298 3.21 17.28 -5.31
CA PHE A 298 3.85 17.36 -3.99
C PHE A 298 5.32 16.93 -4.12
N ASP A 299 6.17 17.87 -4.52
CA ASP A 299 7.60 17.68 -4.75
C ASP A 299 8.43 18.71 -3.97
N GLN A 300 9.75 18.70 -4.16
CA GLN A 300 10.64 19.66 -3.49
C GLN A 300 10.31 21.13 -3.83
N VAL A 301 9.75 21.42 -5.00
CA VAL A 301 9.31 22.78 -5.34
C VAL A 301 8.12 23.17 -4.49
N TRP A 302 7.15 22.27 -4.28
CA TRP A 302 6.06 22.50 -3.34
C TRP A 302 6.54 22.73 -1.90
N VAL A 303 7.55 21.98 -1.45
CA VAL A 303 8.15 22.11 -0.11
C VAL A 303 8.74 23.49 0.12
N THR A 304 9.43 24.09 -0.86
CA THR A 304 10.02 25.44 -0.72
C THR A 304 9.00 26.53 -0.37
N GLY A 305 7.72 26.31 -0.67
CA GLY A 305 6.63 27.22 -0.32
C GLY A 305 6.02 26.99 1.07
N ARG A 306 6.57 26.09 1.90
CA ARG A 306 6.04 25.72 3.23
C ARG A 306 6.97 26.23 4.33
N THR A 307 6.42 27.06 5.21
CA THR A 307 7.16 27.68 6.33
C THR A 307 6.78 27.13 7.68
N ASP A 308 5.54 26.65 7.83
CA ASP A 308 4.97 26.37 9.15
C ASP A 308 5.38 24.99 9.68
N SER A 309 5.52 24.01 8.77
CA SER A 309 5.93 22.62 9.09
C SER A 309 6.81 22.05 7.96
N PRO A 310 8.02 22.59 7.77
CA PRO A 310 8.88 22.27 6.62
C PRO A 310 9.41 20.83 6.64
N ARG A 311 9.60 20.21 7.81
CA ARG A 311 10.07 18.83 7.90
C ARG A 311 8.97 17.87 7.49
N SER A 312 7.76 18.08 7.99
CA SER A 312 6.58 17.28 7.58
C SER A 312 6.22 17.47 6.11
N ALA A 313 6.39 18.67 5.56
CA ALA A 313 6.23 18.89 4.12
C ALA A 313 7.27 18.10 3.32
N THR A 314 8.54 18.14 3.74
CA THR A 314 9.63 17.38 3.11
C THR A 314 9.37 15.88 3.18
N ALA A 315 8.97 15.38 4.36
CA ALA A 315 8.62 13.99 4.57
C ALA A 315 7.46 13.54 3.68
N LEU A 316 6.36 14.32 3.57
CA LEU A 316 5.25 14.00 2.68
C LEU A 316 5.71 13.90 1.22
N ALA A 317 6.51 14.87 0.75
CA ALA A 317 7.01 14.87 -0.62
C ALA A 317 7.90 13.64 -0.89
N ASN A 318 8.81 13.32 0.03
CA ASN A 318 9.71 12.17 -0.09
C ASN A 318 8.96 10.84 -0.08
N ILE A 319 7.97 10.67 0.81
CA ILE A 319 7.13 9.47 0.88
C ILE A 319 6.37 9.29 -0.43
N LEU A 320 5.67 10.33 -0.91
CA LEU A 320 4.90 10.24 -2.15
C LEU A 320 5.81 9.98 -3.36
N GLU A 321 6.99 10.60 -3.43
CA GLU A 321 7.95 10.34 -4.49
C GLU A 321 8.50 8.90 -4.45
N ALA A 322 8.82 8.37 -3.27
CA ALA A 322 9.31 7.02 -3.10
C ALA A 322 8.25 5.99 -3.52
N VAL A 323 7.01 6.14 -3.04
CA VAL A 323 5.85 5.30 -3.42
C VAL A 323 5.58 5.39 -4.92
N GLU A 324 5.57 6.59 -5.48
CA GLU A 324 5.30 6.82 -6.91
C GLU A 324 6.29 6.07 -7.84
N ASN A 325 7.50 5.77 -7.38
CA ASN A 325 8.54 5.08 -8.15
C ASN A 325 8.53 3.55 -8.01
N MET A 326 7.62 2.98 -7.22
CA MET A 326 7.46 1.53 -7.07
C MET A 326 6.65 0.92 -8.21
N GLY A 327 6.80 -0.39 -8.44
CA GLY A 327 5.89 -1.15 -9.30
C GLY A 327 4.50 -1.29 -8.66
N SER A 328 3.44 -1.35 -9.48
CA SER A 328 2.03 -1.28 -9.03
C SER A 328 1.70 -2.14 -7.81
N LEU A 329 1.97 -3.45 -7.82
CA LEU A 329 1.62 -4.31 -6.69
C LEU A 329 2.34 -3.93 -5.38
N ALA A 330 3.63 -3.58 -5.46
CA ALA A 330 4.39 -3.16 -4.29
C ALA A 330 3.96 -1.77 -3.81
N LYS A 331 3.54 -0.91 -4.75
CA LYS A 331 2.95 0.41 -4.47
C LYS A 331 1.63 0.26 -3.71
N ASP A 332 0.78 -0.67 -4.13
CA ASP A 332 -0.53 -0.95 -3.52
C ASP A 332 -0.36 -1.51 -2.09
N GLU A 333 0.55 -2.46 -1.90
CA GLU A 333 0.86 -3.02 -0.57
C GLU A 333 1.35 -1.92 0.38
N LEU A 334 2.36 -1.13 -0.03
CA LEU A 334 2.89 -0.08 0.84
C LEU A 334 1.85 1.03 1.10
N ALA A 335 0.98 1.34 0.14
CA ALA A 335 -0.13 2.26 0.32
C ALA A 335 -1.12 1.72 1.36
N SER A 336 -1.47 0.44 1.31
CA SER A 336 -2.33 -0.23 2.31
C SER A 336 -1.74 -0.13 3.73
N GLN A 337 -0.46 -0.44 3.89
CA GLN A 337 0.23 -0.35 5.19
C GLN A 337 0.21 1.08 5.77
N MET A 338 0.47 2.10 4.93
CA MET A 338 0.39 3.50 5.35
C MET A 338 -1.04 3.94 5.67
N ARG A 339 -2.06 3.46 4.95
CA ARG A 339 -3.47 3.69 5.31
C ARG A 339 -3.81 3.03 6.65
N GLY A 340 -3.34 1.81 6.90
CA GLY A 340 -3.45 1.17 8.21
C GLY A 340 -2.89 2.03 9.35
N LEU A 341 -1.71 2.63 9.17
CA LEU A 341 -1.12 3.58 10.13
C LEU A 341 -1.96 4.86 10.31
N LEU A 342 -2.51 5.42 9.21
CA LEU A 342 -3.41 6.57 9.28
C LEU A 342 -4.70 6.23 10.04
N HIS A 343 -5.24 5.03 9.85
CA HIS A 343 -6.41 4.52 10.55
C HIS A 343 -6.14 4.27 12.04
N ARG A 344 -4.98 3.69 12.40
CA ARG A 344 -4.51 3.57 13.78
C ARG A 344 -4.48 4.96 14.45
N TYR A 345 -3.90 5.95 13.78
CA TYR A 345 -3.85 7.32 14.29
C TYR A 345 -5.25 7.93 14.48
N LEU A 346 -6.13 7.83 13.47
CA LEU A 346 -7.51 8.30 13.56
C LEU A 346 -8.28 7.67 14.73
N ARG A 347 -8.19 6.34 14.88
CA ARG A 347 -8.86 5.62 15.96
C ARG A 347 -8.34 6.06 17.32
N VAL A 348 -7.02 6.11 17.50
CA VAL A 348 -6.41 6.50 18.79
C VAL A 348 -6.80 7.92 19.18
N GLU A 349 -6.79 8.87 18.25
CA GLU A 349 -7.22 10.24 18.54
C GLU A 349 -8.73 10.30 18.84
N ALA A 350 -9.56 9.55 18.13
CA ALA A 350 -10.99 9.47 18.41
C ALA A 350 -11.26 8.92 19.82
N GLU A 351 -10.57 7.85 20.24
CA GLU A 351 -10.66 7.27 21.59
C GLU A 351 -10.14 8.25 22.66
N ARG A 352 -9.06 8.98 22.38
CA ARG A 352 -8.48 9.98 23.29
C ARG A 352 -9.41 11.18 23.52
N HIS A 353 -10.15 11.59 22.50
CA HIS A 353 -11.11 12.68 22.57
C HIS A 353 -12.51 12.23 23.01
N GLY A 354 -12.78 10.93 23.05
CA GLY A 354 -14.00 10.35 23.59
C GLY A 354 -14.11 10.46 25.12
N GLU A 355 -15.31 10.22 25.66
CA GLU A 355 -15.55 10.27 27.11
C GLU A 355 -15.01 9.03 27.86
N ALA A 356 -14.96 7.86 27.21
CA ALA A 356 -14.49 6.61 27.81
C ALA A 356 -13.89 5.65 26.77
N LEU A 357 -12.90 4.85 27.21
CA LEU A 357 -12.29 3.79 26.40
C LEU A 357 -13.33 2.69 26.07
N PRO A 358 -13.59 2.38 24.80
CA PRO A 358 -14.55 1.34 24.41
C PRO A 358 -14.16 -0.03 24.98
N HIS A 359 -15.15 -0.77 25.49
CA HIS A 359 -14.99 -2.15 25.99
C HIS A 359 -13.89 -2.32 27.05
N ARG A 360 -13.63 -1.32 27.90
CA ARG A 360 -12.62 -1.41 28.97
C ARG A 360 -12.78 -2.70 29.80
N VAL A 361 -11.70 -3.46 29.94
CA VAL A 361 -11.65 -4.68 30.75
C VAL A 361 -11.46 -4.29 32.22
N PRO A 362 -12.34 -4.71 33.15
CA PRO A 362 -12.16 -4.41 34.57
C PRO A 362 -11.06 -5.27 35.19
N ASP A 363 -10.58 -4.88 36.37
CA ASP A 363 -9.77 -5.78 37.21
C ASP A 363 -10.57 -7.06 37.48
N LEU A 364 -9.91 -8.19 37.28
CA LEU A 364 -10.52 -9.51 37.35
C LEU A 364 -10.62 -10.00 38.79
N THR A 365 -11.68 -10.76 39.05
CA THR A 365 -11.76 -11.68 40.18
C THR A 365 -11.00 -12.97 39.88
N VAL A 366 -10.74 -13.80 40.90
CA VAL A 366 -10.06 -15.09 40.73
C VAL A 366 -10.76 -15.96 39.68
N GLY A 367 -12.08 -16.13 39.78
CA GLY A 367 -12.83 -16.96 38.82
C GLY A 367 -12.85 -16.40 37.40
N GLN A 368 -12.81 -15.07 37.24
CA GLN A 368 -12.70 -14.44 35.92
C GLN A 368 -11.30 -14.60 35.32
N ALA A 369 -10.25 -14.53 36.14
CA ALA A 369 -8.89 -14.81 35.71
C ALA A 369 -8.73 -16.27 35.27
N GLU A 370 -9.25 -17.23 36.06
CA GLU A 370 -9.28 -18.66 35.70
C GLU A 370 -10.02 -18.89 34.38
N ALA A 371 -11.20 -18.28 34.19
CA ALA A 371 -11.97 -18.40 32.96
C ALA A 371 -11.22 -17.84 31.74
N LEU A 372 -10.61 -16.66 31.88
CA LEU A 372 -9.83 -16.04 30.81
C LEU A 372 -8.60 -16.88 30.43
N LEU A 373 -7.83 -17.33 31.42
CA LEU A 373 -6.65 -18.17 31.20
C LEU A 373 -7.03 -19.51 30.56
N ALA A 374 -8.10 -20.15 31.02
CA ALA A 374 -8.61 -21.39 30.42
C ALA A 374 -9.05 -21.18 28.96
N ALA A 375 -9.66 -20.04 28.64
CA ALA A 375 -10.05 -19.70 27.28
C ALA A 375 -8.82 -19.49 26.36
N ILE A 376 -7.79 -18.79 26.84
CA ILE A 376 -6.53 -18.61 26.10
C ILE A 376 -5.82 -19.96 25.94
N GLY A 377 -5.78 -20.79 26.98
CA GLY A 377 -5.18 -22.13 26.93
C GLY A 377 -5.88 -23.10 25.99
N GLY A 378 -7.20 -22.96 25.83
CA GLY A 378 -8.03 -23.89 25.06
C GLY A 378 -8.00 -23.69 23.54
N GLY A 379 -7.49 -22.57 23.02
CA GLY A 379 -7.45 -22.32 21.58
C GLY A 379 -7.20 -20.86 21.19
N ASN A 380 -6.90 -20.65 19.90
CA ASN A 380 -6.60 -19.32 19.36
C ASN A 380 -7.76 -18.33 19.64
N THR A 381 -7.43 -17.24 20.32
CA THR A 381 -8.40 -16.24 20.77
C THR A 381 -8.92 -15.35 19.64
N ASN A 382 -8.32 -15.43 18.46
CA ASN A 382 -8.49 -14.53 17.32
C ASN A 382 -8.23 -13.07 17.69
N THR A 383 -7.20 -12.83 18.52
CA THR A 383 -6.75 -11.48 18.90
C THR A 383 -5.36 -11.15 18.33
N THR A 384 -5.03 -11.73 17.17
CA THR A 384 -3.71 -11.58 16.51
C THR A 384 -2.52 -12.00 17.39
N GLY A 385 -2.76 -12.79 18.44
CA GLY A 385 -1.74 -13.22 19.40
C GLY A 385 -1.59 -12.31 20.63
N ILE A 386 -2.38 -11.24 20.77
CA ILE A 386 -2.22 -10.27 21.87
C ILE A 386 -2.52 -10.91 23.22
N LEU A 387 -3.63 -11.65 23.36
CA LEU A 387 -3.97 -12.32 24.62
C LEU A 387 -2.97 -13.43 24.96
N GLU A 388 -2.56 -14.18 23.94
CA GLU A 388 -1.55 -15.21 24.04
C GLU A 388 -0.21 -14.64 24.56
N GLN A 389 0.27 -13.54 23.97
CA GLN A 389 1.48 -12.85 24.39
C GLN A 389 1.39 -12.33 25.84
N ARG A 390 0.26 -11.71 26.21
CA ARG A 390 0.10 -11.23 27.60
C ARG A 390 0.07 -12.35 28.63
N MET A 391 -0.43 -13.53 28.26
CA MET A 391 -0.35 -14.70 29.13
C MET A 391 1.09 -15.19 29.25
N VAL A 392 1.86 -15.18 28.16
CA VAL A 392 3.30 -15.53 28.17
C VAL A 392 4.11 -14.58 29.04
N ASP A 393 3.83 -13.27 28.97
CA ASP A 393 4.45 -12.28 29.86
C ASP A 393 4.23 -12.65 31.33
N CYS A 394 3.00 -13.00 31.70
CA CYS A 394 2.67 -13.41 33.06
C CYS A 394 3.36 -14.73 33.45
N PHE A 395 3.37 -15.70 32.54
CA PHE A 395 4.00 -17.01 32.77
C PHE A 395 5.52 -16.88 32.97
N GLY A 396 6.20 -16.12 32.12
CA GLY A 396 7.64 -15.86 32.25
C GLY A 396 8.00 -15.17 33.56
N LEU A 397 7.20 -14.19 34.02
CA LEU A 397 7.42 -13.53 35.31
C LEU A 397 7.36 -14.49 36.50
N ILE A 398 6.51 -15.51 36.44
CA ILE A 398 6.41 -16.53 37.51
C ILE A 398 7.61 -17.47 37.46
N GLU A 399 7.97 -17.96 36.28
CA GLU A 399 9.12 -18.85 36.09
C GLU A 399 10.44 -18.19 36.51
N HIS A 400 10.50 -16.85 36.46
CA HIS A 400 11.67 -16.04 36.77
C HIS A 400 11.45 -15.10 37.96
N ALA A 401 10.59 -15.48 38.92
CA ALA A 401 10.29 -14.69 40.12
C ALA A 401 11.47 -14.57 41.11
N ASP A 402 12.48 -15.44 40.97
CA ASP A 402 13.68 -15.41 41.81
C ASP A 402 14.50 -14.13 41.62
N ALA A 403 15.21 -13.71 42.68
CA ALA A 403 16.05 -12.51 42.62
C ALA A 403 17.22 -12.67 41.63
N GLY A 404 17.42 -11.67 40.78
CA GLY A 404 18.56 -11.56 39.86
C GLY A 404 18.21 -11.66 38.38
N TRP A 405 16.98 -12.04 38.04
CA TRP A 405 16.49 -12.01 36.67
C TRP A 405 16.12 -10.59 36.24
N ALA A 406 16.54 -10.20 35.03
CA ALA A 406 16.15 -8.95 34.39
C ALA A 406 15.33 -9.27 33.15
N ALA A 407 14.13 -8.70 33.05
CA ALA A 407 13.26 -8.86 31.90
C ALA A 407 13.56 -7.80 30.82
N ARG A 408 13.54 -8.19 29.55
CA ARG A 408 13.51 -7.30 28.39
C ARG A 408 12.38 -7.72 27.47
N GLY A 409 11.59 -6.77 26.99
CA GLY A 409 10.43 -7.03 26.15
C GLY A 409 9.12 -7.31 26.88
N LEU A 410 9.10 -7.28 28.22
CA LEU A 410 7.87 -7.40 28.99
C LEU A 410 6.88 -6.28 28.63
N GLY A 411 5.67 -6.64 28.20
CA GLY A 411 4.67 -5.66 27.78
C GLY A 411 4.87 -5.12 26.35
N ASP A 412 5.91 -5.54 25.62
CA ASP A 412 6.11 -5.14 24.23
C ASP A 412 4.98 -5.70 23.36
N SER A 413 4.63 -4.97 22.30
CA SER A 413 3.64 -5.40 21.32
C SER A 413 3.98 -6.77 20.71
N VAL A 414 2.93 -7.55 20.37
CA VAL A 414 3.07 -8.82 19.65
C VAL A 414 3.74 -8.67 18.29
N PHE A 415 3.74 -7.46 17.70
CA PHE A 415 4.40 -7.16 16.43
C PHE A 415 5.72 -6.38 16.59
N ALA A 416 6.23 -6.23 17.82
CA ALA A 416 7.52 -5.59 18.05
C ALA A 416 8.65 -6.46 17.47
N ALA A 417 9.38 -5.94 16.49
CA ALA A 417 10.46 -6.70 15.86
C ALA A 417 11.64 -6.93 16.82
N ASN A 418 11.99 -8.21 17.02
CA ASN A 418 13.12 -8.64 17.84
C ASN A 418 14.46 -8.03 17.39
N THR A 419 14.67 -7.89 16.08
CA THR A 419 15.88 -7.31 15.48
C THR A 419 16.07 -5.84 15.88
N TYR A 420 14.99 -5.06 15.87
CA TYR A 420 15.02 -3.64 16.20
C TYR A 420 15.14 -3.42 17.71
N ARG A 421 14.38 -4.19 18.50
CA ARG A 421 14.40 -4.11 19.97
C ARG A 421 15.60 -4.82 20.61
N ARG A 422 16.39 -5.54 19.80
CA ARG A 422 17.54 -6.34 20.23
C ARG A 422 17.15 -7.31 21.36
N LYS A 423 16.10 -8.10 21.09
CA LYS A 423 15.61 -9.17 21.98
C LYS A 423 15.79 -10.52 21.31
N LEU A 424 16.12 -11.53 22.09
CA LEU A 424 16.26 -12.93 21.66
C LEU A 424 14.93 -13.68 21.64
N GLY A 425 13.84 -13.02 22.04
CA GLY A 425 12.48 -13.43 21.72
C GLY A 425 11.46 -12.34 22.05
N ASP A 426 10.16 -12.66 21.97
CA ASP A 426 9.08 -11.74 22.30
C ASP A 426 9.27 -11.10 23.68
N ILE A 427 9.68 -11.93 24.65
CA ILE A 427 10.19 -11.52 25.95
C ILE A 427 11.42 -12.36 26.31
N GLU A 428 12.43 -11.76 26.93
CA GLU A 428 13.61 -12.47 27.42
C GLU A 428 13.88 -12.14 28.89
N PHE A 429 14.40 -13.13 29.61
CA PHE A 429 14.85 -13.02 30.99
C PHE A 429 16.33 -13.39 31.08
N GLU A 430 17.13 -12.47 31.61
CA GLU A 430 18.57 -12.64 31.73
C GLU A 430 18.97 -12.75 33.20
N LEU A 431 19.77 -13.76 33.51
CA LEU A 431 20.43 -13.94 34.80
C LEU A 431 21.95 -13.84 34.58
N PRO A 432 22.55 -12.64 34.72
CA PRO A 432 23.95 -12.38 34.38
C PRO A 432 24.92 -12.82 35.49
N VAL A 433 24.73 -14.02 36.04
CA VAL A 433 25.51 -14.55 37.18
C VAL A 433 26.61 -15.49 36.69
N ARG A 434 27.87 -15.12 36.94
CA ARG A 434 29.05 -15.95 36.62
C ARG A 434 29.14 -17.19 37.53
N PRO A 435 29.69 -18.32 37.04
CA PRO A 435 30.32 -18.50 35.71
C PRO A 435 29.36 -18.84 34.58
N ASN A 436 28.10 -19.18 34.87
CA ASN A 436 27.14 -19.67 33.87
C ASN A 436 25.97 -18.69 33.75
N PRO A 437 26.13 -17.54 33.09
CA PRO A 437 25.02 -16.64 32.84
C PRO A 437 23.97 -17.32 31.96
N ARG A 438 22.70 -16.96 32.17
CA ARG A 438 21.56 -17.60 31.49
C ARG A 438 20.70 -16.55 30.80
N SER A 439 20.19 -16.90 29.63
CA SER A 439 19.16 -16.14 28.93
C SER A 439 18.05 -17.10 28.50
N VAL A 440 16.84 -16.85 29.00
CA VAL A 440 15.64 -17.60 28.63
C VAL A 440 14.71 -16.66 27.87
N SER A 441 14.52 -16.90 26.58
CA SER A 441 13.54 -16.16 25.78
C SER A 441 12.27 -16.98 25.58
N TYR A 442 11.15 -16.29 25.46
CA TYR A 442 9.85 -16.88 25.20
C TYR A 442 9.30 -16.37 23.87
N GLU A 443 8.67 -17.27 23.13
CA GLU A 443 8.06 -17.01 21.82
C GLU A 443 6.62 -17.51 21.82
N SER A 444 5.68 -16.59 21.62
CA SER A 444 4.25 -16.87 21.63
C SER A 444 3.75 -17.19 20.22
N HIS A 445 3.15 -18.38 20.04
CA HIS A 445 2.60 -18.78 18.75
C HIS A 445 1.15 -19.28 18.87
N GLY A 446 0.19 -18.44 18.49
CA GLY A 446 -1.24 -18.75 18.49
C GLY A 446 -1.65 -19.82 17.48
N GLY A 447 -1.42 -21.10 17.79
CA GLY A 447 -1.88 -22.23 16.98
C GLY A 447 -0.93 -23.41 17.02
N GLN A 448 -0.73 -24.04 15.86
CA GLN A 448 0.21 -25.13 15.68
C GLN A 448 1.59 -24.58 15.30
N LEU A 449 2.57 -24.75 16.19
CA LEU A 449 3.95 -24.37 15.94
C LEU A 449 4.57 -25.33 14.92
N THR A 450 5.15 -24.76 13.87
CA THR A 450 5.73 -25.51 12.75
C THR A 450 7.24 -25.35 12.67
N GLU A 451 7.93 -26.31 12.04
CA GLU A 451 9.39 -26.23 11.84
C GLU A 451 9.84 -24.95 11.10
N PRO A 452 9.16 -24.48 10.02
CA PRO A 452 9.51 -23.23 9.37
C PRO A 452 9.47 -22.02 10.33
N TYR A 453 8.48 -21.96 11.22
CA TYR A 453 8.39 -20.86 12.20
C TYR A 453 9.56 -20.90 13.20
N VAL A 454 9.90 -22.08 13.72
CA VAL A 454 11.06 -22.25 14.60
C VAL A 454 12.35 -21.81 13.90
N ARG A 455 12.54 -22.18 12.63
CA ARG A 455 13.72 -21.77 11.85
C ARG A 455 13.77 -20.26 11.61
N ASP A 456 12.66 -19.65 11.24
CA ASP A 456 12.57 -18.20 11.01
C ASP A 456 12.90 -17.42 12.28
N HIS A 457 12.37 -17.85 13.43
CA HIS A 457 12.75 -17.29 14.72
C HIS A 457 14.26 -17.43 14.97
N LEU A 458 14.85 -18.61 14.74
CA LEU A 458 16.28 -18.85 14.99
C LEU A 458 17.20 -18.04 14.05
N ASP A 459 16.77 -17.74 12.83
CA ASP A 459 17.49 -16.81 11.94
C ASP A 459 17.48 -15.38 12.53
N SER A 460 16.35 -14.94 13.07
CA SER A 460 16.25 -13.65 13.77
C SER A 460 17.07 -13.62 15.07
N PHE A 461 17.09 -14.73 15.82
CA PHE A 461 17.89 -14.93 17.02
C PHE A 461 19.38 -14.83 16.70
N ALA A 462 19.84 -15.50 15.64
CA ALA A 462 21.24 -15.47 15.20
C ALA A 462 21.70 -14.05 14.88
N TYR A 463 20.86 -13.27 14.19
CA TYR A 463 21.12 -11.86 13.91
C TYR A 463 21.23 -11.03 15.19
N VAL A 464 20.24 -11.15 16.09
CA VAL A 464 20.24 -10.37 17.35
C VAL A 464 21.43 -10.75 18.23
N LEU A 465 21.75 -12.04 18.35
CA LEU A 465 22.91 -12.52 19.09
C LEU A 465 24.21 -11.89 18.56
N GLY A 466 24.36 -11.80 17.24
CA GLY A 466 25.50 -11.11 16.61
C GLY A 466 25.55 -9.63 16.94
N VAL A 467 24.42 -8.92 16.91
CA VAL A 467 24.32 -7.50 17.27
C VAL A 467 24.62 -7.26 18.76
N ARG A 468 24.27 -8.22 19.62
CA ARG A 468 24.45 -8.14 21.08
C ARG A 468 25.74 -8.77 21.60
N GLN A 469 26.58 -9.32 20.72
CA GLN A 469 27.79 -10.03 21.13
C GLN A 469 28.66 -9.19 22.07
N GLU A 470 28.97 -7.93 21.69
CA GLU A 470 29.80 -7.06 22.52
C GLU A 470 29.19 -6.79 23.91
N GLU A 471 27.85 -6.65 23.98
CA GLU A 471 27.11 -6.44 25.22
C GLU A 471 27.23 -7.67 26.14
N LEU A 472 26.93 -8.86 25.62
CA LEU A 472 26.92 -10.12 26.36
C LEU A 472 28.33 -10.54 26.80
N GLU A 473 29.34 -10.29 25.97
CA GLU A 473 30.74 -10.59 26.27
C GLU A 473 31.34 -9.73 27.37
N THR A 474 30.72 -8.59 27.72
CA THR A 474 31.10 -7.83 28.92
C THR A 474 30.83 -8.62 30.21
N ILE A 475 29.83 -9.51 30.18
CA ILE A 475 29.44 -10.37 31.30
C ILE A 475 30.22 -11.68 31.24
N ALA A 476 30.20 -12.43 30.15
CA ALA A 476 30.98 -13.65 29.97
C ALA A 476 31.13 -13.98 28.47
N PRO A 477 32.18 -14.72 28.06
CA PRO A 477 32.26 -15.27 26.70
C PRO A 477 30.95 -15.93 26.27
N LEU A 478 30.53 -15.76 25.01
CA LEU A 478 29.27 -16.35 24.52
C LEU A 478 29.18 -17.87 24.73
N ALA A 479 30.31 -18.59 24.67
CA ALA A 479 30.37 -20.02 24.93
C ALA A 479 30.05 -20.42 26.39
N ASP A 480 30.13 -19.48 27.33
CA ASP A 480 29.80 -19.70 28.74
C ASP A 480 28.32 -19.38 29.04
N TRP A 481 27.62 -18.72 28.11
CA TRP A 481 26.19 -18.43 28.23
C TRP A 481 25.33 -19.66 27.95
N GLN A 482 24.28 -19.82 28.74
CA GLN A 482 23.24 -20.82 28.51
C GLN A 482 22.02 -20.13 27.91
N PHE A 483 21.72 -20.44 26.65
CA PHE A 483 20.55 -19.93 25.94
C PHE A 483 19.45 -20.98 25.91
N GLU A 484 18.24 -20.56 26.25
CA GLU A 484 17.02 -21.36 26.11
C GLU A 484 15.95 -20.52 25.41
N VAL A 485 15.28 -21.10 24.42
CA VAL A 485 14.08 -20.53 23.79
C VAL A 485 12.89 -21.42 24.16
N VAL A 486 11.90 -20.82 24.80
CA VAL A 486 10.65 -21.45 25.20
C VAL A 486 9.55 -21.04 24.23
N PHE A 487 9.19 -21.95 23.32
CA PHE A 487 8.04 -21.76 22.45
C PHE A 487 6.76 -22.12 23.20
N VAL A 488 5.83 -21.17 23.25
CA VAL A 488 4.50 -21.36 23.84
C VAL A 488 3.46 -21.40 22.74
N ALA A 489 2.78 -22.53 22.56
CA ALA A 489 1.81 -22.73 21.48
C ALA A 489 0.61 -23.59 21.90
N HIS A 490 -0.40 -23.74 21.05
CA HIS A 490 -1.52 -24.66 21.36
C HIS A 490 -1.14 -26.11 21.05
N THR A 491 -0.43 -26.31 19.94
CA THR A 491 0.05 -27.62 19.50
C THR A 491 1.40 -27.48 18.79
N PHE A 492 2.10 -28.61 18.60
CA PHE A 492 3.44 -28.65 18.00
C PHE A 492 3.50 -29.69 16.89
N ASP A 493 4.24 -29.39 15.83
CA ASP A 493 4.61 -30.39 14.83
C ASP A 493 5.45 -31.53 15.45
N PRO A 494 5.28 -32.77 14.97
CA PRO A 494 6.12 -33.87 15.40
C PRO A 494 7.56 -33.68 14.89
N GLY A 495 8.55 -33.91 15.76
CA GLY A 495 9.97 -33.93 15.37
C GLY A 495 10.68 -32.58 15.43
N LEU A 496 10.10 -31.57 16.08
CA LEU A 496 10.80 -30.33 16.39
C LEU A 496 12.06 -30.60 17.25
N PRO A 497 13.18 -29.90 17.00
CA PRO A 497 14.44 -30.14 17.71
C PRO A 497 14.38 -29.59 19.15
N ASN A 498 15.01 -30.27 20.11
CA ASN A 498 15.12 -29.76 21.49
C ASN A 498 16.44 -29.02 21.76
N GLN A 499 17.36 -29.03 20.79
CA GLN A 499 18.65 -28.37 20.87
C GLN A 499 19.16 -28.05 19.46
N ILE A 500 19.76 -26.88 19.30
CA ILE A 500 20.35 -26.46 18.03
C ILE A 500 21.54 -25.52 18.27
N GLU A 501 22.54 -25.57 17.39
CA GLU A 501 23.65 -24.62 17.41
C GLU A 501 23.26 -23.36 16.61
N VAL A 502 23.36 -22.18 17.24
CA VAL A 502 23.12 -20.88 16.59
C VAL A 502 24.34 -20.00 16.82
N SER A 503 24.99 -19.58 15.73
CA SER A 503 26.21 -18.74 15.79
C SER A 503 27.29 -19.28 16.74
N GLY A 504 27.46 -20.61 16.79
CA GLY A 504 28.44 -21.29 17.66
C GLY A 504 28.03 -21.43 19.13
N CYS A 505 26.79 -21.07 19.49
CA CYS A 505 26.23 -21.26 20.83
C CYS A 505 25.21 -22.41 20.82
N ASP A 506 25.26 -23.26 21.84
CA ASP A 506 24.23 -24.28 22.05
C ASP A 506 22.96 -23.62 22.62
N VAL A 507 21.86 -23.69 21.86
CA VAL A 507 20.56 -23.16 22.24
C VAL A 507 19.62 -24.32 22.56
N ALA A 508 19.14 -24.40 23.79
CA ALA A 508 18.10 -25.34 24.20
C ALA A 508 16.73 -24.85 23.73
N LEU A 509 15.90 -25.74 23.20
CA LEU A 509 14.54 -25.42 22.77
C LEU A 509 13.55 -26.18 23.63
N ARG A 510 12.65 -25.45 24.28
CA ARG A 510 11.58 -25.99 25.12
C ARG A 510 10.23 -25.64 24.52
N TYR A 511 9.30 -26.59 24.61
CA TYR A 511 7.95 -26.47 24.07
C TYR A 511 6.94 -26.59 25.20
N VAL A 512 6.09 -25.57 25.38
CA VAL A 512 5.10 -25.47 26.46
C VAL A 512 3.74 -25.16 25.87
N THR A 513 2.70 -25.88 26.24
CA THR A 513 1.36 -25.53 25.73
C THR A 513 0.81 -24.28 26.42
N PHE A 514 -0.05 -23.52 25.75
CA PHE A 514 -0.81 -22.46 26.42
C PHE A 514 -1.68 -23.00 27.56
N GLU A 515 -2.17 -24.24 27.46
CA GLU A 515 -2.87 -24.92 28.55
C GLU A 515 -1.96 -25.15 29.77
N GLU A 516 -0.72 -25.61 29.56
CA GLU A 516 0.28 -25.76 30.62
C GLU A 516 0.62 -24.42 31.27
N ALA A 517 0.84 -23.36 30.47
CA ALA A 517 1.09 -22.02 30.97
C ALA A 517 -0.10 -21.46 31.79
N ALA A 518 -1.34 -21.64 31.31
CA ALA A 518 -2.56 -21.24 32.01
C ALA A 518 -2.72 -21.96 33.36
N ASN A 519 -2.43 -23.27 33.40
CA ASN A 519 -2.49 -24.05 34.63
C ASN A 519 -1.49 -23.55 35.69
N ASN A 520 -0.28 -23.16 35.27
CA ASN A 520 0.73 -22.58 36.17
C ASN A 520 0.32 -21.20 36.71
N LEU A 521 -0.47 -20.45 35.94
CA LEU A 521 -0.97 -19.12 36.30
C LEU A 521 -2.20 -19.13 37.22
N SER A 522 -2.86 -20.28 37.38
CA SER A 522 -4.19 -20.36 38.03
C SER A 522 -4.18 -20.24 39.57
N ASP A 523 -3.02 -20.03 40.20
CA ASP A 523 -2.95 -19.75 41.65
C ASP A 523 -3.54 -18.36 41.96
N ARG A 524 -4.38 -18.29 43.01
CA ARG A 524 -4.91 -17.05 43.56
C ARG A 524 -3.83 -16.02 43.90
N ALA A 525 -2.62 -16.48 44.26
CA ALA A 525 -1.47 -15.61 44.53
C ALA A 525 -1.07 -14.75 43.32
N HIS A 526 -1.37 -15.19 42.09
CA HIS A 526 -0.97 -14.53 40.85
C HIS A 526 -2.00 -13.51 40.32
N LEU A 527 -3.16 -13.35 40.97
CA LEU A 527 -4.20 -12.44 40.49
C LEU A 527 -3.74 -10.99 40.30
N ALA A 528 -2.89 -10.48 41.21
CA ALA A 528 -2.35 -9.13 41.10
C ALA A 528 -1.47 -8.99 39.84
N LEU A 529 -0.62 -9.98 39.59
CA LEU A 529 0.27 -10.04 38.42
C LEU A 529 -0.54 -10.13 37.11
N ILE A 530 -1.61 -10.94 37.08
CA ILE A 530 -2.50 -11.03 35.91
C ILE A 530 -3.19 -9.68 35.64
N ASN A 531 -3.70 -9.01 36.66
CA ASN A 531 -4.31 -7.69 36.48
C ASN A 531 -3.28 -6.65 35.99
N GLU A 532 -2.05 -6.72 36.47
CA GLU A 532 -0.98 -5.78 36.09
C GLU A 532 -0.42 -6.03 34.68
N HIS A 533 -0.14 -7.28 34.30
CA HIS A 533 0.60 -7.60 33.08
C HIS A 533 -0.26 -8.19 31.96
N LEU A 534 -1.49 -8.61 32.25
CA LEU A 534 -2.46 -9.02 31.24
C LEU A 534 -3.56 -7.98 31.05
N VAL A 535 -4.23 -7.56 32.12
CA VAL A 535 -5.43 -6.71 32.00
C VAL A 535 -5.09 -5.24 31.75
N ALA A 536 -4.13 -4.67 32.48
CA ALA A 536 -3.77 -3.26 32.32
C ALA A 536 -3.27 -2.94 30.88
N PRO A 537 -2.41 -3.78 30.25
CA PRO A 537 -1.99 -3.55 28.86
C PRO A 537 -3.14 -3.61 27.85
N LEU A 538 -4.14 -4.48 28.03
CA LEU A 538 -5.32 -4.52 27.16
C LEU A 538 -6.12 -3.21 27.14
N ASN A 539 -6.02 -2.44 28.22
CA ASN A 539 -6.66 -1.14 28.37
C ASN A 539 -5.79 0.03 27.88
N HIS A 540 -4.65 -0.22 27.22
CA HIS A 540 -3.94 0.82 26.48
C HIS A 540 -4.76 1.23 25.25
N GLY A 541 -4.79 2.53 24.93
CA GLY A 541 -5.55 3.08 23.79
C GLY A 541 -5.09 2.57 22.41
N PHE A 542 -3.91 1.98 22.34
CA PHE A 542 -3.39 1.36 21.11
C PHE A 542 -4.00 -0.01 20.83
N VAL A 543 -4.43 -0.75 21.86
CA VAL A 543 -5.11 -2.03 21.69
C VAL A 543 -6.47 -1.78 21.03
N HIS A 544 -6.78 -2.51 19.96
CA HIS A 544 -8.04 -2.34 19.24
C HIS A 544 -9.24 -2.78 20.11
N PRO A 545 -10.39 -2.07 20.07
CA PRO A 545 -11.58 -2.42 20.85
C PRO A 545 -12.04 -3.88 20.75
N ASN A 546 -11.94 -4.50 19.56
CA ASN A 546 -12.32 -5.91 19.35
C ASN A 546 -11.53 -6.88 20.23
N VAL A 547 -10.27 -6.57 20.56
CA VAL A 547 -9.45 -7.42 21.45
C VAL A 547 -10.01 -7.39 22.86
N ARG A 548 -10.38 -6.20 23.35
CA ARG A 548 -10.99 -6.03 24.67
C ARG A 548 -12.39 -6.65 24.73
N GLU A 549 -13.19 -6.49 23.68
CA GLU A 549 -14.49 -7.16 23.56
C GLU A 549 -14.34 -8.68 23.64
N ARG A 550 -13.34 -9.24 22.94
CA ARG A 550 -13.03 -10.67 23.00
C ARG A 550 -12.62 -11.11 24.40
N ALA A 551 -11.75 -10.35 25.07
CA ALA A 551 -11.34 -10.64 26.44
C ALA A 551 -12.55 -10.66 27.40
N LEU A 552 -13.46 -9.68 27.29
CA LEU A 552 -14.70 -9.61 28.07
C LEU A 552 -15.61 -10.82 27.82
N ALA A 553 -15.68 -11.30 26.58
CA ALA A 553 -16.49 -12.47 26.23
C ALA A 553 -16.01 -13.77 26.91
N PHE A 554 -14.74 -13.83 27.33
CA PHE A 554 -14.18 -14.97 28.06
C PHE A 554 -14.37 -14.88 29.59
N LEU A 555 -14.87 -13.77 30.11
CA LEU A 555 -15.06 -13.59 31.57
C LEU A 555 -16.39 -14.15 32.09
N VAL A 556 -17.25 -14.67 31.21
CA VAL A 556 -18.65 -15.05 31.47
C VAL A 556 -18.82 -16.54 31.74
#